data_AF-A0A2E4PQ65-F1
#
_entry.id   AF-A0A2E4PQ65-F1
#
_cell.length_a   1.000
_cell.length_b   1.000
_cell.length_c   1.000
_cell.angle_alpha   90.00
_cell.angle_beta   90.00
_cell.angle_gamma   90.00
#
_symmetry.space_group_name_H-M   'P 1'
#
loop_
_entity.id
_entity.type
_entity.pdbx_description
1 polymer ?
#
loop_
_entity_poly.entity_id
_entity_poly.type
_entity_poly.pdbx_seq_one_letter_code
_entity_poly.pdbx_strand_id
1 'polypeptide(L)'
;MEHLQIILPTVLLLIGFLLKLLIGRKYDLPATIQAICELPVDIVLLSLSFVVAFTIAKVDNQTTGLFYCFIGFAVTILNVLLWRVSIDQFLKGTKLWILFLVFNLILSGFAINKSVNLIMETEVITNNSEINSNQK
;
A
#
# COMPACT_ATOMS: atom_id res chain seq x y z
N MET A 1 -9.58 18.82 -8.82
CA MET A 1 -8.95 17.56 -9.30
C MET A 1 -8.13 16.92 -8.17
N GLU A 2 -8.61 17.01 -6.93
CA GLU A 2 -7.81 16.83 -5.70
C GLU A 2 -7.74 15.37 -5.20
N HIS A 3 -8.28 14.42 -5.95
CA HIS A 3 -8.27 13.01 -5.56
C HIS A 3 -7.66 12.10 -6.63
N LEU A 4 -7.19 12.67 -7.74
CA LEU A 4 -6.65 11.88 -8.85
C LEU A 4 -5.41 11.09 -8.45
N GLN A 5 -4.58 11.67 -7.57
CA GLN A 5 -3.36 11.03 -7.05
C GLN A 5 -3.65 9.81 -6.17
N ILE A 6 -4.86 9.71 -5.60
CA ILE A 6 -5.27 8.58 -4.74
C ILE A 6 -6.12 7.58 -5.54
N ILE A 7 -7.03 8.08 -6.38
CA ILE A 7 -7.94 7.27 -7.19
C ILE A 7 -7.15 6.46 -8.23
N LEU A 8 -6.21 7.09 -8.94
CA LEU A 8 -5.50 6.43 -10.03
C LEU A 8 -4.71 5.21 -9.55
N PRO A 9 -3.91 5.28 -8.46
CA PRO A 9 -3.17 4.11 -7.99
C PRO A 9 -4.06 3.06 -7.33
N THR A 10 -5.19 3.47 -6.74
CA THR A 10 -6.20 2.54 -6.21
C THR A 10 -6.86 1.73 -7.34
N VAL A 11 -7.26 2.40 -8.43
CA VAL A 11 -7.81 1.76 -9.63
C VAL A 11 -6.76 0.85 -10.27
N LEU A 12 -5.49 1.30 -10.33
CA LEU A 12 -4.39 0.49 -10.85
C LEU A 12 -4.17 -0.79 -10.03
N LEU A 13 -4.23 -0.69 -8.70
CA LEU A 13 -4.15 -1.84 -7.80
C LEU A 13 -5.31 -2.81 -8.01
N LEU A 14 -6.54 -2.28 -8.14
CA LEU A 14 -7.73 -3.08 -8.41
C LEU A 14 -7.63 -3.83 -9.74
N ILE A 15 -7.21 -3.13 -10.81
CA ILE A 15 -7.00 -3.73 -12.13
C ILE A 15 -5.89 -4.78 -12.08
N GLY A 16 -4.76 -4.49 -11.41
CA GLY A 16 -3.65 -5.42 -11.24
C GLY A 16 -4.09 -6.71 -10.51
N PHE A 17 -4.89 -6.57 -9.45
CA PHE A 17 -5.45 -7.71 -8.74
C PHE A 17 -6.44 -8.51 -9.61
N LEU A 18 -7.36 -7.84 -10.30
CA LEU A 18 -8.31 -8.48 -11.23
C LEU A 18 -7.56 -9.24 -12.34
N LEU A 19 -6.49 -8.67 -12.88
CA LEU A 19 -5.68 -9.31 -13.91
C LEU A 19 -4.98 -10.56 -13.37
N LYS A 20 -4.42 -10.52 -12.16
CA LYS A 20 -3.83 -11.70 -11.50
C LYS A 20 -4.87 -12.81 -11.24
N LEU A 21 -6.13 -12.43 -11.02
CA LEU A 21 -7.22 -13.37 -10.78
C LEU A 21 -7.74 -13.99 -12.10
N LEU A 22 -7.79 -13.20 -13.18
CA LEU A 22 -8.37 -13.59 -14.47
C LEU A 22 -7.35 -14.23 -15.43
N ILE A 23 -6.08 -13.82 -15.40
CA ILE A 23 -5.04 -14.28 -16.31
C ILE A 23 -4.18 -15.36 -15.65
N GLY A 24 -4.17 -16.56 -16.24
CA GLY A 24 -3.25 -17.64 -15.89
C GLY A 24 -3.79 -18.74 -14.96
N ARG A 25 -5.08 -18.72 -14.59
CA ARG A 25 -5.63 -19.71 -13.65
C ARG A 25 -6.82 -20.44 -14.25
N LYS A 26 -6.62 -21.74 -14.56
CA LYS A 26 -7.74 -22.70 -14.49
C LYS A 26 -8.32 -22.57 -13.07
N TYR A 27 -9.64 -22.65 -12.90
CA TYR A 27 -10.38 -22.40 -11.65
C TYR A 27 -9.95 -23.32 -10.48
N ASP A 28 -8.71 -23.18 -10.03
CA ASP A 28 -8.09 -23.93 -8.97
C ASP A 28 -8.11 -23.08 -7.71
N LEU A 29 -8.84 -23.58 -6.72
CA LEU A 29 -9.01 -23.01 -5.39
C LEU A 29 -7.68 -22.58 -4.72
N PRO A 30 -6.57 -23.35 -4.84
CA PRO A 30 -5.26 -22.96 -4.31
C PRO A 30 -4.71 -21.66 -4.92
N ALA A 31 -4.93 -21.47 -6.23
CA ALA A 31 -4.43 -20.31 -6.93
C ALA A 31 -5.15 -19.07 -6.41
N THR A 32 -6.49 -19.07 -6.36
CA THR A 32 -7.28 -17.94 -5.84
C THR A 32 -6.82 -17.50 -4.44
N ILE A 33 -6.58 -18.45 -3.54
CA ILE A 33 -6.08 -18.16 -2.20
C ILE A 33 -4.70 -17.49 -2.25
N GLN A 34 -3.79 -17.95 -3.12
CA GLN A 34 -2.49 -17.31 -3.31
C GLN A 34 -2.63 -15.84 -3.76
N ALA A 35 -3.54 -15.52 -4.68
CA ALA A 35 -3.76 -14.12 -5.08
C ALA A 35 -4.35 -13.28 -3.93
N ILE A 36 -5.29 -13.83 -3.15
CA ILE A 36 -5.84 -13.12 -1.99
C ILE A 36 -4.75 -12.83 -0.96
N CYS A 37 -3.84 -13.80 -0.74
CA CYS A 37 -2.68 -13.62 0.13
C CYS A 37 -1.69 -12.58 -0.38
N GLU A 38 -1.62 -12.34 -1.70
CA GLU A 38 -0.77 -11.31 -2.31
C GLU A 38 -1.34 -9.88 -2.17
N LEU A 39 -2.66 -9.72 -2.05
CA LEU A 39 -3.33 -8.42 -2.00
C LEU A 39 -2.77 -7.46 -0.93
N PRO A 40 -2.52 -7.88 0.33
CA PRO A 40 -1.91 -7.01 1.34
C PRO A 40 -0.53 -6.48 0.94
N VAL A 41 0.26 -7.27 0.22
CA VAL A 41 1.59 -6.89 -0.25
C VAL A 41 1.47 -5.78 -1.30
N ASP A 42 0.54 -5.93 -2.25
CA ASP A 42 0.26 -4.90 -3.26
C ASP A 42 -0.17 -3.57 -2.60
N ILE A 43 -1.01 -3.63 -1.55
CA ILE A 43 -1.48 -2.45 -0.80
C ILE A 43 -0.32 -1.76 -0.07
N VAL A 44 0.59 -2.51 0.55
CA VAL A 44 1.76 -1.92 1.22
C VAL A 44 2.73 -1.31 0.21
N LEU A 45 2.93 -1.96 -0.94
CA LEU A 45 3.78 -1.42 -2.00
C LEU A 45 3.24 -0.09 -2.55
N LEU A 46 1.91 0.01 -2.67
CA LEU A 46 1.24 1.24 -3.03
C LEU A 46 1.42 2.32 -1.94
N SER A 47 1.20 1.96 -0.67
CA SER A 47 1.43 2.84 0.49
C SER A 47 2.86 3.36 0.55
N LEU A 48 3.86 2.53 0.23
CA LEU A 48 5.27 2.93 0.18
C LEU A 48 5.52 3.92 -0.96
N SER A 49 4.92 3.69 -2.13
CA SER A 49 5.03 4.60 -3.28
C SER A 49 4.52 6.00 -2.94
N PHE A 50 3.45 6.09 -2.15
CA PHE A 50 2.93 7.36 -1.63
C PHE A 50 3.87 8.05 -0.65
N VAL A 51 4.51 7.31 0.26
CA VAL A 51 5.50 7.88 1.19
C VAL A 51 6.74 8.39 0.45
N VAL A 52 7.17 7.67 -0.60
CA VAL A 52 8.27 8.11 -1.47
C VAL A 52 7.89 9.40 -2.19
N ALA A 53 6.69 9.47 -2.78
CA ALA A 53 6.20 10.67 -3.44
C ALA A 53 6.15 11.88 -2.49
N PHE A 54 5.66 11.68 -1.26
CA PHE A 54 5.69 12.71 -0.21
C PHE A 54 7.11 13.19 0.12
N THR A 55 8.05 12.25 0.26
CA THR A 55 9.45 12.55 0.60
C THR A 55 10.14 13.38 -0.48
N ILE A 56 9.80 13.14 -1.75
CA ILE A 56 10.32 13.92 -2.88
C ILE A 56 9.66 15.31 -2.93
N ALA A 57 8.36 15.42 -2.62
CA ALA A 57 7.61 16.67 -2.75
C ALA A 57 7.92 17.74 -1.68
N LYS A 58 8.23 17.35 -0.44
CA LYS A 58 8.54 18.30 0.66
C LYS A 58 10.03 18.38 0.98
N VAL A 59 10.71 19.39 0.43
CA VAL A 59 12.15 19.64 0.67
C VAL A 59 12.42 20.06 2.13
N ASP A 60 11.53 20.81 2.76
CA ASP A 60 11.74 21.32 4.14
C ASP A 60 11.58 20.28 5.25
N ASN A 61 10.98 19.11 4.96
CA ASN A 61 10.73 18.04 5.95
C ASN A 61 11.26 16.68 5.48
N GLN A 62 12.37 16.68 4.72
CA GLN A 62 12.98 15.48 4.17
C GLN A 62 13.36 14.44 5.24
N THR A 63 13.87 14.85 6.41
CA THR A 63 14.24 13.94 7.51
C THR A 63 13.05 13.12 8.01
N THR A 64 11.89 13.76 8.17
CA THR A 64 10.65 13.09 8.59
C THR A 64 10.15 12.14 7.50
N GLY A 65 10.17 12.57 6.23
CA GLY A 65 9.81 11.71 5.09
C GLY A 65 10.73 10.49 4.97
N LEU A 66 12.04 10.67 5.13
CA LEU A 66 13.04 9.61 5.08
C LEU A 66 12.84 8.57 6.19
N PHE A 67 12.50 9.02 7.40
CA PHE A 67 12.17 8.14 8.53
C PHE A 67 10.94 7.28 8.24
N TYR A 68 9.87 7.89 7.70
CA TYR A 68 8.69 7.14 7.26
C TYR A 68 8.99 6.17 6.11
N CYS A 69 9.88 6.53 5.18
CA CYS A 69 10.36 5.62 4.13
C CYS A 69 11.08 4.40 4.72
N PHE A 70 11.98 4.59 5.68
CA PHE A 70 12.66 3.48 6.35
C PHE A 70 11.68 2.54 7.09
N ILE A 71 10.73 3.11 7.82
CA ILE A 71 9.67 2.33 8.48
C ILE A 71 8.81 1.60 7.44
N GLY A 72 8.40 2.29 6.37
CA GLY A 72 7.62 1.70 5.28
C GLY A 72 8.34 0.52 4.63
N PHE A 73 9.65 0.63 4.44
CA PHE A 73 10.47 -0.46 3.92
C PHE A 73 10.52 -1.65 4.87
N ALA A 74 10.71 -1.42 6.17
CA ALA A 74 10.68 -2.47 7.19
C ALA A 74 9.31 -3.17 7.25
N VAL A 75 8.21 -2.41 7.20
CA VAL A 75 6.84 -2.93 7.16
C VAL A 75 6.61 -3.75 5.88
N THR A 76 7.15 -3.31 4.74
CA THR A 76 7.06 -4.04 3.46
C THR A 76 7.73 -5.40 3.56
N ILE A 77 8.96 -5.45 4.08
CA ILE A 77 9.68 -6.71 4.29
C ILE A 77 8.89 -7.64 5.21
N LEU A 78 8.38 -7.12 6.33
CA LEU A 78 7.56 -7.90 7.26
C LEU A 78 6.31 -8.46 6.56
N ASN A 79 5.61 -7.65 5.77
CA ASN A 79 4.39 -8.06 5.07
C ASN A 79 4.68 -9.20 4.06
N VAL A 80 5.79 -9.11 3.32
CA VAL A 80 6.26 -10.15 2.39
C VAL A 80 6.61 -11.44 3.13
N LEU A 81 7.24 -11.36 4.30
CA LEU A 81 7.53 -12.54 5.12
C LEU A 81 6.24 -13.19 5.63
N LEU A 82 5.29 -12.41 6.15
CA LEU A 82 4.01 -12.91 6.62
C LEU A 82 3.20 -13.53 5.48
N TRP A 83 3.23 -12.94 4.28
CA TRP A 83 2.62 -13.51 3.09
C TRP A 83 3.19 -14.90 2.76
N ARG A 84 4.52 -15.02 2.75
CA ARG A 84 5.19 -16.30 2.48
C ARG A 84 4.84 -17.37 3.52
N VAL A 85 4.75 -16.98 4.80
CA VAL A 85 4.29 -17.86 5.89
C VAL A 85 2.82 -18.24 5.73
N SER A 86 1.95 -17.31 5.33
CA SER A 86 0.53 -17.59 5.06
C SER A 86 0.34 -18.67 4.00
N ILE A 87 1.10 -18.60 2.89
CA ILE A 87 1.03 -19.61 1.84
C ILE A 87 1.55 -20.97 2.34
N ASP A 88 2.67 -20.99 3.04
CA ASP A 88 3.24 -22.24 3.58
C ASP A 88 2.27 -22.93 4.56
N GLN A 89 1.60 -22.14 5.40
CA GLN A 89 0.57 -22.66 6.33
C GLN A 89 -0.70 -23.14 5.63
N PHE A 90 -1.06 -22.52 4.51
CA PHE A 90 -2.17 -22.98 3.66
C PHE A 90 -1.84 -24.33 3.02
N LEU A 91 -0.62 -24.51 2.49
CA LEU A 91 -0.17 -25.78 1.91
C LEU A 91 -0.09 -26.91 2.97
N LYS A 92 0.21 -26.56 4.22
CA LYS A 92 0.17 -27.48 5.37
C LYS A 92 -1.24 -27.82 5.86
N GLY A 93 -2.30 -27.21 5.29
CA GLY A 93 -3.70 -27.46 5.66
C GLY A 93 -4.13 -26.86 7.01
N THR A 94 -3.32 -26.00 7.62
CA THR A 94 -3.63 -25.41 8.93
C THR A 94 -4.47 -24.15 8.78
N LYS A 95 -5.53 -23.97 9.57
CA LYS A 95 -6.39 -22.76 9.51
C LYS A 95 -5.69 -21.46 9.93
N LEU A 96 -4.44 -21.52 10.39
CA LEU A 96 -3.64 -20.37 10.80
C LEU A 96 -3.35 -19.40 9.64
N TRP A 97 -3.40 -19.86 8.38
CA TRP A 97 -3.21 -18.99 7.22
C TRP A 97 -4.20 -17.82 7.17
N ILE A 98 -5.43 -18.01 7.65
CA ILE A 98 -6.48 -16.98 7.71
C ILE A 98 -6.12 -15.91 8.74
N LEU A 99 -5.58 -16.32 9.90
CA LEU A 99 -5.16 -15.39 10.95
C LEU A 99 -4.02 -14.48 10.46
N PHE A 100 -3.01 -15.07 9.80
CA PHE A 100 -1.91 -14.31 9.20
C PHE A 100 -2.39 -13.39 8.07
N LEU A 101 -3.35 -13.83 7.25
CA LEU A 101 -3.94 -13.01 6.20
C LEU A 101 -4.67 -11.79 6.78
N VAL A 102 -5.56 -11.99 7.76
CA VAL A 102 -6.31 -10.91 8.40
C VAL A 102 -5.35 -9.92 9.07
N PHE A 103 -4.33 -10.42 9.75
CA PHE A 103 -3.31 -9.58 10.37
C PHE A 103 -2.55 -8.74 9.32
N ASN A 104 -2.12 -9.36 8.22
CA ASN A 104 -1.44 -8.64 7.12
C ASN A 104 -2.36 -7.60 6.48
N LEU A 105 -3.65 -7.91 6.33
CA LEU A 105 -4.63 -6.99 5.76
C LEU A 105 -4.81 -5.76 6.66
N ILE A 106 -4.94 -5.94 7.98
CA ILE A 106 -5.02 -4.85 8.95
C ILE A 106 -3.75 -3.99 8.89
N LEU A 107 -2.57 -4.62 8.85
CA LEU A 107 -1.30 -3.92 8.77
C LEU A 107 -1.20 -3.09 7.48
N SER A 108 -1.59 -3.67 6.35
CA SER A 108 -1.61 -2.98 5.05
C SER A 108 -2.63 -1.83 5.02
N GLY A 109 -3.79 -2.02 5.63
CA GLY A 109 -4.84 -1.00 5.76
C GLY A 109 -4.38 0.17 6.62
N PHE A 110 -3.66 -0.10 7.71
CA PHE A 110 -3.09 0.95 8.54
C PHE A 110 -1.98 1.72 7.80
N ALA A 111 -1.11 1.02 7.08
CA ALA A 111 -0.03 1.63 6.31
C ALA A 111 -0.58 2.57 5.24
N ILE A 112 -1.56 2.12 4.43
CA ILE A 112 -2.13 2.96 3.37
C ILE A 112 -2.90 4.16 3.95
N ASN A 113 -3.63 4.00 5.06
CA ASN A 113 -4.34 5.11 5.70
C ASN A 113 -3.36 6.20 6.18
N LYS A 114 -2.23 5.80 6.77
CA LYS A 114 -1.19 6.74 7.17
C LYS A 114 -0.54 7.44 5.97
N SER A 115 -0.23 6.70 4.89
CA SER A 115 0.34 7.28 3.67
C SER A 115 -0.60 8.26 2.99
N VAL A 116 -1.89 7.94 2.90
CA VAL A 116 -2.90 8.82 2.30
C VAL A 116 -3.05 10.11 3.11
N ASN A 117 -3.09 10.00 4.44
CA ASN A 117 -3.19 11.19 5.30
C ASN A 117 -1.98 12.13 5.12
N LEU A 118 -0.77 11.59 4.94
CA LEU A 118 0.45 12.37 4.67
C LEU A 118 0.38 13.12 3.33
N ILE A 119 -0.17 12.49 2.29
CA ILE A 119 -0.35 13.14 0.98
C ILE A 119 -1.41 14.24 1.07
N MET A 120 -2.55 13.97 1.71
CA MET A 120 -3.63 14.95 1.84
C MET A 120 -3.19 16.19 2.63
N GLU A 121 -2.42 16.00 3.71
CA GLU A 121 -1.81 17.11 4.47
C GLU A 121 -0.82 17.92 3.61
N THR A 122 -0.17 17.29 2.64
CA THR A 122 0.76 17.97 1.72
C THR A 122 0.03 18.79 0.67
N GLU A 123 -1.04 18.26 0.09
CA GLU A 123 -1.87 18.97 -0.90
C GLU A 123 -2.50 20.23 -0.30
N VAL A 124 -2.99 20.15 0.95
CA VAL A 124 -3.54 21.30 1.67
C VAL A 124 -2.51 22.41 1.88
N ILE A 125 -1.25 22.06 2.18
CA ILE A 125 -0.19 23.06 2.40
C ILE A 125 0.22 23.72 1.07
N THR A 126 0.38 22.95 -0.01
CA THR A 126 0.73 23.48 -1.33
C THR A 126 -0.32 24.46 -1.85
N ASN A 127 -1.61 24.11 -1.76
CA ASN A 127 -2.70 25.00 -2.19
C ASN A 127 -2.73 26.31 -1.38
N ASN A 128 -2.49 26.25 -0.07
CA ASN A 128 -2.44 27.45 0.77
C ASN A 128 -1.21 28.34 0.49
N SER A 129 -0.08 27.75 0.07
CA SER A 129 1.11 28.51 -0.33
C SER A 129 0.90 29.27 -1.64
N GLU A 130 0.28 28.63 -2.64
CA GLU A 130 0.01 29.26 -3.94
C GLU A 130 -1.00 30.41 -3.83
N ILE A 131 -2.02 30.29 -2.98
CA ILE A 131 -2.99 31.36 -2.72
C ILE A 131 -2.29 32.59 -2.11
N ASN A 132 -1.38 32.39 -1.15
CA ASN A 132 -0.66 33.49 -0.52
C ASN A 132 0.36 34.16 -1.45
N SER A 133 0.97 33.43 -2.38
CA SER A 133 1.86 34.03 -3.39
C SER A 133 1.13 34.85 -4.45
N ASN A 134 -0.12 34.49 -4.77
CA ASN A 134 -0.94 35.23 -5.75
C ASN A 134 -1.63 36.48 -5.17
N GLN A 135 -1.54 36.71 -3.85
CA GLN A 135 -2.09 37.91 -3.18
C GLN A 135 -1.03 38.99 -2.86
N LYS A 136 0.24 38.76 -3.21
CA LYS A 136 1.33 39.74 -3.09
C LYS A 136 1.70 40.32 -4.45
#